data_AF-A0AAV4GPN0-F1
#
_entry.id   AF-A0AAV4GPN0-F1
#
_cell.length_a   1.000
_cell.length_b   1.000
_cell.length_c   1.000
_cell.angle_alpha   90.00
_cell.angle_beta   90.00
_cell.angle_gamma   90.00
#
_symmetry.space_group_name_H-M   'P 1'
#
loop_
_entity.id
_entity.type
_entity.pdbx_description
1 polymer ?
#
loop_
_entity_poly.entity_id
_entity_poly.type
_entity_poly.pdbx_seq_one_letter_code
_entity_poly.pdbx_strand_id
1 'polypeptide(L)'
;MASRPSEANCTVSTPLPVSFIKESYHLPRLFPGSWLTIGISCSATVKAKHSIGAWSRLGGLFLNFMPGAAGHIRPAVSSRGSSWLTLYKNMDRNTWVRCGNIVLLNSSFADSPASYVAAHTMDDTYCDVRNSIFIGETDNKGEPLTYTFSSQKFPNLAKQDRPKHQFDRSIASGHPDFMISGVQLYQGPVYLHDCYFDRFHTWYYNDSFVDTWGFRPVRPAAAITFHPNNHYPMVPRNGVSGLKFGFCDGVENSFRVMDGNASTPWWHVMDGTGNVMFRDYDGSLTGTKNTQIVQDRPFFTGARCLKKPDWGLAVCPYKYFWLVLRGKTGALNNKYKGKTPVLIRRDDFPNDVYAQTGKTSHKYNLRVFKSYTVFFNATVAPAPRDIQFRPRYGLEKNEIVRFAVCFPKSTTNFTIYSKFPELHPKKKLLPKWVRSLKMLDRDRTMKAFYWDKPNG
;
A
#
# COMPACT_ATOMS: atom_id res chain seq x y z
N MET A 1 -24.45 21.88 22.99
CA MET A 1 -25.16 20.66 22.52
C MET A 1 -24.31 19.98 21.48
N ALA A 2 -23.55 18.96 21.87
CA ALA A 2 -22.72 18.17 20.95
C ALA A 2 -23.60 17.07 20.34
N SER A 3 -23.88 17.17 19.05
CA SER A 3 -24.53 16.10 18.28
C SER A 3 -23.59 14.89 18.21
N ARG A 4 -24.02 13.75 18.76
CA ARG A 4 -23.37 12.46 18.51
C ARG A 4 -23.40 12.18 17.01
N PRO A 5 -22.28 11.84 16.36
CA PRO A 5 -22.32 11.38 14.97
C PRO A 5 -22.97 9.99 14.93
N SER A 6 -23.88 9.82 13.98
CA SER A 6 -24.52 8.54 13.65
C SER A 6 -23.45 7.49 13.35
N GLU A 7 -23.51 6.35 14.03
CA GLU A 7 -22.92 5.12 13.53
C GLU A 7 -23.45 4.91 12.11
N ALA A 8 -22.54 4.69 11.15
CA ALA A 8 -22.94 4.32 9.81
C ALA A 8 -23.67 2.99 9.91
N ASN A 9 -24.99 2.99 9.68
CA ASN A 9 -25.80 1.77 9.54
C ASN A 9 -25.11 0.86 8.53
N CYS A 10 -24.40 -0.15 9.00
CA CYS A 10 -23.78 -1.15 8.15
C CYS A 10 -24.86 -2.13 7.72
N THR A 11 -25.47 -1.87 6.57
CA THR A 11 -26.32 -2.85 5.89
C THR A 11 -25.41 -3.92 5.27
N VAL A 12 -25.41 -5.11 5.87
CA VAL A 12 -24.81 -6.31 5.26
C VAL A 12 -25.53 -6.56 3.94
N SER A 13 -24.80 -6.53 2.83
CA SER A 13 -25.39 -6.82 1.52
C SER A 13 -25.59 -8.33 1.38
N THR A 14 -26.81 -8.78 1.16
CA THR A 14 -27.07 -10.18 0.79
C THR A 14 -26.34 -10.52 -0.52
N PRO A 15 -25.61 -11.64 -0.58
CA PRO A 15 -24.92 -12.02 -1.80
C PRO A 15 -25.91 -12.26 -2.94
N LEU A 16 -25.50 -11.96 -4.18
CA LEU A 16 -26.13 -12.57 -5.35
C LEU A 16 -25.92 -14.09 -5.23
N PRO A 17 -26.93 -14.93 -5.50
CA PRO A 17 -26.76 -16.38 -5.44
C PRO A 17 -25.71 -16.80 -6.47
N VAL A 18 -24.51 -17.12 -6.00
CA VAL A 18 -23.51 -17.85 -6.79
C VAL A 18 -23.90 -19.32 -6.70
N SER A 19 -24.72 -19.78 -7.64
CA SER A 19 -24.99 -21.19 -7.81
C SER A 19 -23.70 -21.89 -8.24
N PHE A 20 -23.06 -22.61 -7.33
CA PHE A 20 -22.16 -23.69 -7.73
C PHE A 20 -23.03 -24.77 -8.36
N ILE A 21 -22.98 -24.86 -9.70
CA ILE A 21 -23.64 -25.94 -10.42
C ILE A 21 -22.99 -27.25 -9.98
N LYS A 22 -23.74 -28.06 -9.24
CA LYS A 22 -23.37 -29.42 -8.88
C LYS A 22 -23.85 -30.33 -10.00
N GLU A 23 -23.13 -30.37 -11.10
CA GLU A 23 -23.40 -31.35 -12.16
C GLU A 23 -22.84 -32.71 -11.74
N SER A 24 -23.75 -33.64 -11.46
CA SER A 24 -23.46 -35.02 -11.15
C SER A 24 -23.46 -35.80 -12.47
N TYR A 25 -22.29 -36.12 -13.01
CA TYR A 25 -22.17 -37.12 -14.07
C TYR A 25 -21.70 -38.44 -13.46
N HIS A 26 -22.56 -39.46 -13.51
CA HIS A 26 -22.20 -40.84 -13.22
C HIS A 26 -21.40 -41.42 -14.40
N LEU A 27 -20.12 -41.73 -14.17
CA LEU A 27 -19.33 -42.66 -14.98
C LEU A 27 -18.49 -43.57 -14.05
N PRO A 28 -18.14 -44.80 -14.48
CA PRO A 28 -17.80 -45.89 -13.58
C PRO A 28 -16.40 -45.81 -12.96
N ARG A 29 -16.27 -46.43 -11.79
CA ARG A 29 -15.05 -46.58 -11.01
C ARG A 29 -13.96 -47.32 -11.78
N LEU A 30 -12.83 -46.66 -12.01
CA LEU A 30 -11.49 -47.25 -12.09
C LEU A 30 -10.49 -46.26 -11.43
N PHE A 31 -9.90 -46.68 -10.31
CA PHE A 31 -8.75 -46.04 -9.63
C PHE A 31 -7.49 -46.89 -9.85
N PRO A 32 -6.26 -46.41 -9.54
CA PRO A 32 -5.78 -45.05 -9.26
C PRO A 32 -4.63 -44.65 -10.23
N GLY A 33 -4.12 -43.43 -10.36
CA GLY A 33 -4.31 -42.15 -9.68
C GLY A 33 -3.12 -41.25 -10.01
N SER A 34 -3.28 -40.32 -10.97
CA SER A 34 -2.42 -39.16 -11.27
C SER A 34 -3.06 -38.38 -12.41
N TRP A 35 -3.65 -37.21 -12.16
CA TRP A 35 -4.05 -36.29 -13.24
C TRP A 35 -3.25 -35.00 -13.12
N LEU A 36 -2.27 -34.92 -14.02
CA LEU A 36 -1.45 -33.76 -14.33
C LEU A 36 -2.34 -32.67 -14.93
N THR A 37 -2.47 -31.52 -14.28
CA THR A 37 -3.02 -30.32 -14.93
C THR A 37 -1.86 -29.51 -15.50
N ILE A 38 -1.88 -29.30 -16.82
CA ILE A 38 -0.83 -28.63 -17.59
C ILE A 38 -0.80 -27.14 -17.23
N GLY A 39 0.25 -26.72 -16.52
CA GLY A 39 0.62 -25.31 -16.42
C GLY A 39 1.33 -24.88 -17.71
N ILE A 40 0.80 -23.87 -18.38
CA ILE A 40 1.48 -23.24 -19.54
C ILE A 40 2.70 -22.47 -19.01
N SER A 41 3.88 -23.03 -19.24
CA SER A 41 5.17 -22.35 -19.09
C SER A 41 5.60 -21.84 -20.46
N CYS A 42 5.57 -20.52 -20.68
CA CYS A 42 6.26 -19.90 -21.82
C CYS A 42 7.63 -19.40 -21.35
N SER A 43 8.67 -20.19 -21.62
CA SER A 43 10.07 -19.75 -21.47
C SER A 43 10.59 -19.27 -22.82
N ALA A 44 10.88 -17.97 -22.95
CA ALA A 44 11.72 -17.45 -24.02
C ALA A 44 13.07 -17.05 -23.42
N THR A 45 14.08 -17.88 -23.67
CA THR A 45 15.45 -17.70 -23.17
C THR A 45 16.23 -16.83 -24.15
N VAL A 46 16.64 -15.63 -23.76
CA VAL A 46 17.77 -14.93 -24.41
C VAL A 46 18.85 -14.72 -23.35
N LYS A 47 19.97 -15.43 -23.53
CA LYS A 47 21.15 -15.36 -22.66
C LYS A 47 21.82 -13.98 -22.81
N ALA A 48 21.91 -13.24 -21.71
CA ALA A 48 23.00 -12.29 -21.50
C ALA A 48 23.48 -12.43 -20.05
N LYS A 49 24.75 -12.83 -19.88
CA LYS A 49 25.44 -13.00 -18.59
C LYS A 49 25.52 -11.65 -17.88
N HIS A 50 25.04 -11.58 -16.63
CA HIS A 50 25.83 -11.18 -15.46
C HIS A 50 25.01 -11.40 -14.17
N SER A 51 25.71 -11.85 -13.14
CA SER A 51 25.30 -12.31 -11.81
C SER A 51 24.36 -11.41 -11.01
N ILE A 52 23.42 -12.00 -10.25
CA ILE A 52 23.16 -11.80 -8.80
C ILE A 52 22.01 -12.73 -8.34
N GLY A 53 22.26 -13.50 -7.27
CA GLY A 53 21.31 -13.82 -6.18
C GLY A 53 20.18 -14.82 -6.43
N ALA A 54 20.30 -16.01 -5.84
CA ALA A 54 19.28 -17.07 -5.81
C ALA A 54 17.94 -16.61 -5.20
N TRP A 55 16.83 -16.92 -5.88
CA TRP A 55 15.47 -16.90 -5.32
C TRP A 55 14.87 -18.30 -5.45
N SER A 56 14.47 -18.86 -4.32
CA SER A 56 13.83 -20.17 -4.21
C SER A 56 12.35 -20.13 -4.63
N ARG A 57 11.84 -21.31 -5.00
CA ARG A 57 10.53 -21.61 -5.60
C ARG A 57 9.37 -20.93 -4.87
N LEU A 58 8.69 -19.99 -5.53
CA LEU A 58 7.42 -19.40 -5.10
C LEU A 58 6.32 -19.81 -6.08
N GLY A 59 5.36 -20.60 -5.59
CA GLY A 59 4.14 -20.95 -6.31
C GLY A 59 3.14 -19.80 -6.25
N GLY A 60 3.03 -19.07 -7.36
CA GLY A 60 2.05 -18.02 -7.63
C GLY A 60 2.14 -17.60 -9.08
N LEU A 61 1.04 -17.13 -9.69
CA LEU A 61 1.08 -16.61 -11.06
C LEU A 61 1.84 -15.27 -11.06
N PHE A 62 3.07 -15.28 -11.58
CA PHE A 62 3.88 -14.08 -11.80
C PHE A 62 3.63 -13.55 -13.22
N LEU A 63 2.85 -12.48 -13.35
CA LEU A 63 2.73 -11.74 -14.61
C LEU A 63 3.82 -10.67 -14.67
N ASN A 64 4.95 -11.00 -15.28
CA ASN A 64 6.04 -10.07 -15.57
C ASN A 64 6.02 -9.69 -17.06
N PHE A 65 5.74 -8.41 -17.37
CA PHE A 65 6.00 -7.85 -18.70
C PHE A 65 7.22 -6.93 -18.59
N MET A 66 8.35 -7.28 -19.25
CA MET A 66 9.54 -6.42 -19.35
C MET A 66 9.44 -5.51 -20.60
N PRO A 67 9.87 -4.23 -20.53
CA PRO A 67 9.90 -3.35 -21.69
C PRO A 67 11.24 -3.49 -22.42
N GLY A 68 11.23 -4.04 -23.63
CA GLY A 68 12.47 -4.18 -24.40
C GLY A 68 12.34 -4.89 -25.75
N ALA A 69 11.52 -4.35 -26.65
CA ALA A 69 11.70 -4.36 -28.10
C ALA A 69 10.47 -3.72 -28.74
N ALA A 70 10.69 -2.87 -29.74
CA ALA A 70 9.63 -2.26 -30.53
C ALA A 70 8.79 -3.35 -31.21
N GLY A 71 7.60 -3.59 -30.67
CA GLY A 71 6.58 -4.44 -31.24
C GLY A 71 5.25 -3.92 -30.73
N HIS A 72 4.48 -3.25 -31.58
CA HIS A 72 3.13 -2.86 -31.28
C HIS A 72 2.29 -4.12 -30.98
N ILE A 73 2.01 -4.38 -29.71
CA ILE A 73 0.88 -5.21 -29.30
C ILE A 73 -0.08 -4.30 -28.56
N ARG A 74 -1.06 -3.77 -29.29
CA ARG A 74 -2.29 -3.25 -28.70
C ARG A 74 -3.08 -4.47 -28.24
N PRO A 75 -3.49 -4.60 -26.96
CA PRO A 75 -4.61 -5.46 -26.66
C PRO A 75 -5.87 -4.71 -27.09
N ALA A 76 -6.18 -4.74 -28.38
CA ALA A 76 -7.56 -4.68 -28.81
C ALA A 76 -8.13 -6.09 -28.62
N VAL A 77 -8.54 -6.43 -27.40
CA VAL A 77 -9.38 -7.61 -27.21
C VAL A 77 -10.81 -7.16 -27.49
N SER A 78 -11.14 -7.04 -28.77
CA SER A 78 -12.51 -7.15 -29.25
C SER A 78 -12.73 -8.60 -29.68
N SER A 79 -13.01 -9.48 -28.73
CA SER A 79 -13.82 -10.67 -28.97
C SER A 79 -14.46 -11.07 -27.65
N ARG A 80 -15.76 -11.36 -27.68
CA ARG A 80 -16.56 -11.77 -26.52
C ARG A 80 -16.14 -13.17 -26.08
N GLY A 81 -14.99 -13.27 -25.39
CA GLY A 81 -14.52 -14.44 -24.67
C GLY A 81 -14.05 -13.98 -23.29
N SER A 82 -14.89 -14.19 -22.29
CA SER A 82 -14.69 -13.70 -20.93
C SER A 82 -13.57 -14.47 -20.22
N SER A 83 -12.36 -13.89 -20.11
CA SER A 83 -11.30 -14.48 -19.28
C SER A 83 -11.40 -13.94 -17.84
N TRP A 84 -12.20 -14.58 -17.00
CA TRP A 84 -12.15 -14.35 -15.55
C TRP A 84 -11.15 -15.29 -14.87
N LEU A 85 -10.47 -14.83 -13.82
CA LEU A 85 -9.58 -15.67 -13.01
C LEU A 85 -10.33 -16.20 -11.79
N THR A 86 -10.05 -17.45 -11.42
CA THR A 86 -10.44 -18.02 -10.12
C THR A 86 -9.21 -18.64 -9.49
N LEU A 87 -8.75 -18.06 -8.37
CA LEU A 87 -7.50 -18.45 -7.73
C LEU A 87 -7.74 -18.63 -6.24
N TYR A 88 -7.34 -19.77 -5.69
CA TYR A 88 -7.54 -20.06 -4.27
C TYR A 88 -6.45 -20.99 -3.73
N LYS A 89 -6.27 -20.97 -2.40
CA LYS A 89 -5.35 -21.88 -1.67
C LYS A 89 -3.90 -21.86 -2.14
N ASN A 90 -3.44 -20.76 -2.73
CA ASN A 90 -2.01 -20.58 -3.02
C ASN A 90 -1.22 -20.33 -1.73
N MET A 91 -0.02 -20.91 -1.66
CA MET A 91 0.84 -20.96 -0.46
C MET A 91 1.31 -19.59 0.06
N ASP A 92 1.44 -18.62 -0.84
CA ASP A 92 1.92 -17.27 -0.51
C ASP A 92 0.88 -16.23 -0.94
N ARG A 93 0.54 -16.23 -2.24
CA ARG A 93 -0.42 -15.29 -2.80
C ARG A 93 -1.15 -15.86 -4.01
N ASN A 94 -2.40 -15.46 -4.23
CA ASN A 94 -3.11 -15.81 -5.46
C ASN A 94 -2.53 -15.03 -6.65
N THR A 95 -2.26 -13.73 -6.49
CA THR A 95 -1.70 -12.89 -7.58
C THR A 95 -0.65 -11.89 -7.10
N TRP A 96 0.38 -11.70 -7.94
CA TRP A 96 1.30 -10.58 -7.87
C TRP A 96 1.37 -9.89 -9.22
N VAL A 97 0.88 -8.66 -9.27
CA VAL A 97 0.83 -7.87 -10.50
C VAL A 97 1.84 -6.73 -10.42
N ARG A 98 2.68 -6.61 -11.44
CA ARG A 98 3.47 -5.40 -11.69
C ARG A 98 2.67 -4.48 -12.62
N CYS A 99 2.19 -3.37 -12.08
CA CYS A 99 1.27 -2.45 -12.75
C CYS A 99 1.86 -1.87 -14.04
N GLY A 100 1.02 -1.86 -15.06
CA GLY A 100 1.33 -1.40 -16.41
C GLY A 100 0.05 -1.17 -17.22
N ASN A 101 -0.99 -0.61 -16.59
CA ASN A 101 -2.37 -0.53 -17.11
C ASN A 101 -3.03 -1.91 -17.21
N ILE A 102 -2.95 -2.68 -16.13
CA ILE A 102 -3.55 -4.01 -16.03
C ILE A 102 -4.88 -3.88 -15.29
N VAL A 103 -5.93 -4.44 -15.89
CA VAL A 103 -7.28 -4.50 -15.30
C VAL A 103 -7.68 -5.97 -15.15
N LEU A 104 -7.96 -6.40 -13.92
CA LEU A 104 -8.58 -7.69 -13.64
C LEU A 104 -10.09 -7.49 -13.52
N LEU A 105 -10.87 -8.28 -14.25
CA LEU A 105 -12.33 -8.14 -14.31
C LEU A 105 -12.99 -9.46 -13.91
N ASN A 106 -14.12 -9.37 -13.21
CA ASN A 106 -15.02 -10.50 -12.93
C ASN A 106 -14.34 -11.72 -12.30
N SER A 107 -13.30 -11.50 -11.48
CA SER A 107 -12.43 -12.56 -10.96
C SER A 107 -12.76 -12.91 -9.51
N SER A 108 -12.36 -14.11 -9.07
CA SER A 108 -12.61 -14.64 -7.73
C SER A 108 -11.32 -15.08 -7.07
N PHE A 109 -11.12 -14.66 -5.82
CA PHE A 109 -9.91 -14.95 -5.05
C PHE A 109 -10.26 -15.45 -3.65
N ALA A 110 -9.62 -16.52 -3.18
CA ALA A 110 -9.90 -17.01 -1.83
C ALA A 110 -8.76 -17.78 -1.15
N ASP A 111 -8.89 -18.03 0.16
CA ASP A 111 -8.09 -18.98 0.95
C ASP A 111 -6.56 -18.83 0.82
N SER A 112 -6.04 -17.61 0.64
CA SER A 112 -4.60 -17.33 0.52
C SER A 112 -4.17 -16.20 1.45
N PRO A 113 -2.89 -16.20 1.91
CA PRO A 113 -2.36 -15.11 2.75
C PRO A 113 -2.53 -13.75 2.07
N ALA A 114 -2.22 -13.64 0.77
CA ALA A 114 -2.55 -12.44 0.00
C ALA A 114 -3.26 -12.81 -1.30
N SER A 115 -4.54 -12.45 -1.43
CA SER A 115 -5.29 -12.74 -2.65
C SER A 115 -4.82 -11.87 -3.82
N TYR A 116 -4.72 -10.56 -3.62
CA TYR A 116 -4.22 -9.64 -4.65
C TYR A 116 -3.17 -8.69 -4.13
N VAL A 117 -2.00 -8.68 -4.78
CA VAL A 117 -0.90 -7.75 -4.48
C VAL A 117 -0.48 -7.05 -5.76
N ALA A 118 -0.41 -5.72 -5.72
CA ALA A 118 -0.05 -4.92 -6.87
C ALA A 118 1.11 -3.96 -6.57
N ALA A 119 2.21 -4.14 -7.30
CA ALA A 119 3.41 -3.31 -7.26
C ALA A 119 3.43 -2.37 -8.47
N HIS A 120 3.96 -1.16 -8.30
CA HIS A 120 4.06 -0.18 -9.37
C HIS A 120 5.33 -0.42 -10.18
N THR A 121 5.24 -0.25 -11.50
CA THR A 121 6.40 -0.44 -12.37
C THR A 121 6.77 0.84 -13.11
N MET A 122 5.82 1.69 -13.49
CA MET A 122 6.07 2.83 -14.38
C MET A 122 5.19 4.05 -14.08
N ASP A 123 5.77 5.23 -14.28
CA ASP A 123 5.07 6.52 -14.17
C ASP A 123 3.78 6.53 -15.02
N ASP A 124 2.70 7.06 -14.45
CA ASP A 124 1.39 7.23 -15.12
C ASP A 124 0.70 5.91 -15.54
N THR A 125 1.16 4.77 -15.03
CA THR A 125 0.47 3.48 -15.14
C THR A 125 -0.32 3.15 -13.87
N TYR A 126 -1.27 2.23 -13.97
CA TYR A 126 -2.05 1.76 -12.82
C TYR A 126 -2.33 0.26 -12.88
N CYS A 127 -2.77 -0.28 -11.74
CA CYS A 127 -3.51 -1.53 -11.69
C CYS A 127 -4.95 -1.25 -11.27
N ASP A 128 -5.86 -2.10 -11.74
CA ASP A 128 -7.27 -2.01 -11.41
C ASP A 128 -7.86 -3.42 -11.26
N VAL A 129 -8.75 -3.59 -10.30
CA VAL A 129 -9.55 -4.80 -10.13
C VAL A 129 -11.01 -4.37 -10.06
N ARG A 130 -11.84 -4.92 -10.95
CA ARG A 130 -13.26 -4.59 -11.01
C ARG A 130 -14.16 -5.80 -10.90
N ASN A 131 -15.34 -5.60 -10.31
CA ASN A 131 -16.44 -6.57 -10.30
C ASN A 131 -16.00 -7.95 -9.80
N SER A 132 -15.10 -7.98 -8.82
CA SER A 132 -14.41 -9.19 -8.38
C SER A 132 -14.74 -9.53 -6.93
N ILE A 133 -14.61 -10.80 -6.58
CA ILE A 133 -14.97 -11.34 -5.27
C ILE A 133 -13.71 -11.80 -4.54
N PHE A 134 -13.61 -11.43 -3.27
CA PHE A 134 -12.52 -11.80 -2.37
C PHE A 134 -13.12 -12.46 -1.12
N ILE A 135 -12.82 -13.74 -0.92
CA ILE A 135 -13.27 -14.49 0.26
C ILE A 135 -12.04 -14.84 1.10
N GLY A 136 -11.99 -14.39 2.35
CA GLY A 136 -10.86 -14.70 3.22
C GLY A 136 -10.71 -16.21 3.39
N GLU A 137 -11.77 -16.84 3.89
CA GLU A 137 -11.82 -18.28 4.08
C GLU A 137 -13.14 -18.88 3.61
N THR A 138 -13.07 -19.87 2.72
CA THR A 138 -14.25 -20.57 2.21
C THR A 138 -14.59 -21.79 3.06
N ASP A 139 -15.71 -22.45 2.75
CA ASP A 139 -16.06 -23.75 3.34
C ASP A 139 -15.17 -24.90 2.84
N ASN A 140 -14.36 -24.66 1.80
CA ASN A 140 -13.31 -25.60 1.40
C ASN A 140 -12.16 -25.53 2.41
N LYS A 141 -12.24 -26.37 3.45
CA LYS A 141 -11.19 -26.46 4.48
C LYS A 141 -9.87 -27.04 3.94
N GLY A 142 -9.93 -27.94 2.96
CA GLY A 142 -8.77 -28.72 2.54
C GLY A 142 -8.34 -29.69 3.63
N GLU A 143 -7.05 -30.03 3.67
CA GLU A 143 -6.49 -30.95 4.66
C GLU A 143 -6.16 -30.26 5.99
N PRO A 144 -6.44 -30.89 7.14
CA PRO A 144 -6.07 -30.37 8.45
C PRO A 144 -4.55 -30.30 8.62
N LEU A 145 -4.09 -29.39 9.49
CA LEU A 145 -2.66 -29.18 9.75
C LEU A 145 -2.38 -29.11 11.25
N THR A 146 -1.41 -29.89 11.73
CA THR A 146 -0.82 -29.67 13.05
C THR A 146 0.37 -28.73 12.94
N TYR A 147 0.21 -27.50 13.40
CA TYR A 147 1.27 -26.51 13.47
C TYR A 147 2.09 -26.67 14.76
N THR A 148 3.42 -26.73 14.63
CA THR A 148 4.35 -26.72 15.77
C THR A 148 5.09 -25.38 15.77
N PHE A 149 5.09 -24.67 16.90
CA PHE A 149 5.73 -23.36 16.99
C PHE A 149 7.25 -23.43 16.80
N SER A 150 7.82 -22.36 16.24
CA SER A 150 9.22 -22.33 15.83
C SER A 150 10.20 -22.25 17.02
N SER A 151 11.43 -22.70 16.80
CA SER A 151 12.53 -22.50 17.75
C SER A 151 12.86 -21.04 17.99
N GLN A 152 12.55 -20.14 17.05
CA GLN A 152 12.76 -18.71 17.26
C GLN A 152 11.89 -18.16 18.40
N LYS A 153 10.66 -18.69 18.52
CA LYS A 153 9.74 -18.30 19.59
C LYS A 153 9.98 -19.08 20.88
N PHE A 154 10.44 -20.34 20.76
CA PHE A 154 10.74 -21.24 21.87
C PHE A 154 12.16 -21.81 21.75
N PRO A 155 13.21 -20.98 21.97
CA PRO A 155 14.59 -21.38 21.73
C PRO A 155 15.08 -22.47 22.69
N ASN A 156 14.50 -22.50 23.89
CA ASN A 156 14.91 -23.40 24.97
C ASN A 156 14.15 -24.74 24.99
N LEU A 157 13.25 -24.97 24.02
CA LEU A 157 12.45 -26.21 23.95
C LEU A 157 12.85 -27.05 22.72
N ALA A 158 12.97 -28.36 22.93
CA ALA A 158 13.08 -29.32 21.83
C ALA A 158 11.78 -29.35 21.02
N LYS A 159 11.85 -29.72 19.73
CA LYS A 159 10.70 -29.62 18.80
C LYS A 159 9.47 -30.38 19.31
N GLN A 160 9.66 -31.52 19.97
CA GLN A 160 8.60 -32.35 20.51
C GLN A 160 7.83 -31.69 21.66
N ASP A 161 8.51 -30.85 22.46
CA ASP A 161 7.99 -30.18 23.66
C ASP A 161 7.46 -28.78 23.35
N ARG A 162 7.67 -28.29 22.13
CA ARG A 162 7.12 -27.00 21.70
C ARG A 162 5.60 -27.04 21.65
N PRO A 163 4.95 -25.89 21.88
CA PRO A 163 3.51 -25.77 21.71
C PRO A 163 3.08 -26.26 20.32
N LYS A 164 1.95 -26.95 20.25
CA LYS A 164 1.32 -27.40 19.01
C LYS A 164 -0.12 -26.95 18.96
N HIS A 165 -0.64 -26.72 17.76
CA HIS A 165 -2.05 -26.44 17.54
C HIS A 165 -2.54 -27.17 16.30
N GLN A 166 -3.72 -27.77 16.40
CA GLN A 166 -4.36 -28.49 15.30
C GLN A 166 -5.37 -27.56 14.62
N PHE A 167 -5.14 -27.29 13.34
CA PHE A 167 -6.07 -26.64 12.46
C PHE A 167 -6.94 -27.69 11.77
N ASP A 168 -8.24 -27.41 11.68
CA ASP A 168 -9.21 -28.21 10.94
C ASP A 168 -9.19 -27.94 9.42
N ARG A 169 -8.24 -27.12 8.96
CA ARG A 169 -8.10 -26.68 7.58
C ARG A 169 -6.65 -26.52 7.17
N SER A 170 -6.43 -26.41 5.87
CA SER A 170 -5.10 -26.14 5.31
C SER A 170 -4.65 -24.72 5.62
N ILE A 171 -3.41 -24.58 6.07
CA ILE A 171 -2.76 -23.29 6.31
C ILE A 171 -1.66 -23.09 5.28
N ALA A 172 -1.76 -21.99 4.55
CA ALA A 172 -0.81 -21.64 3.50
C ALA A 172 0.62 -21.53 4.07
N SER A 173 1.55 -22.25 3.44
CA SER A 173 2.95 -22.39 3.87
C SER A 173 3.15 -22.89 5.31
N GLY A 174 2.11 -23.40 5.98
CA GLY A 174 2.18 -23.78 7.39
C GLY A 174 2.45 -22.60 8.34
N HIS A 175 2.15 -21.36 7.91
CA HIS A 175 2.37 -20.13 8.68
C HIS A 175 1.02 -19.54 9.14
N PRO A 176 0.50 -19.95 10.30
CA PRO A 176 -0.78 -19.46 10.80
C PRO A 176 -0.74 -18.01 11.26
N ASP A 177 0.45 -17.46 11.46
CA ASP A 177 0.68 -16.06 11.78
C ASP A 177 0.53 -15.13 10.57
N PHE A 178 0.55 -15.67 9.35
CA PHE A 178 0.35 -14.86 8.15
C PHE A 178 -1.06 -14.29 8.12
N MET A 179 -1.11 -12.97 7.93
CA MET A 179 -2.37 -12.26 7.73
C MET A 179 -3.04 -12.74 6.45
N ILE A 180 -4.33 -13.08 6.53
CA ILE A 180 -5.19 -13.28 5.36
C ILE A 180 -5.64 -11.91 4.85
N SER A 181 -5.32 -11.62 3.60
CA SER A 181 -5.62 -10.34 2.95
C SER A 181 -6.36 -10.56 1.65
N GLY A 182 -7.49 -9.88 1.48
CA GLY A 182 -8.19 -9.81 0.19
C GLY A 182 -7.34 -9.05 -0.81
N VAL A 183 -7.00 -7.80 -0.48
CA VAL A 183 -6.12 -6.94 -1.25
C VAL A 183 -5.03 -6.38 -0.36
N GLN A 184 -3.77 -6.59 -0.75
CA GLN A 184 -2.61 -5.97 -0.14
C GLN A 184 -2.11 -4.81 -1.01
N LEU A 185 -2.41 -3.58 -0.60
CA LEU A 185 -1.93 -2.38 -1.27
C LEU A 185 -0.43 -2.20 -1.03
N TYR A 186 0.33 -1.90 -2.10
CA TYR A 186 1.79 -1.82 -2.00
C TYR A 186 2.42 -0.53 -2.56
N GLN A 187 2.47 -0.32 -3.89
CA GLN A 187 3.17 0.88 -4.42
C GLN A 187 2.27 1.84 -5.18
N GLY A 188 1.22 1.38 -5.85
CA GLY A 188 0.20 2.26 -6.42
C GLY A 188 0.61 3.09 -7.65
N PRO A 189 -0.35 3.62 -8.44
CA PRO A 189 -1.80 3.57 -8.21
C PRO A 189 -2.43 2.18 -8.41
N VAL A 190 -3.20 1.75 -7.43
CA VAL A 190 -4.05 0.55 -7.44
C VAL A 190 -5.49 0.98 -7.16
N TYR A 191 -6.42 0.50 -7.99
CA TYR A 191 -7.84 0.77 -7.87
C TYR A 191 -8.63 -0.52 -7.63
N LEU A 192 -9.68 -0.39 -6.82
CA LEU A 192 -10.69 -1.43 -6.62
C LEU A 192 -12.06 -0.84 -6.92
N HIS A 193 -12.80 -1.46 -7.84
CA HIS A 193 -14.13 -1.04 -8.25
C HIS A 193 -15.14 -2.19 -8.13
N ASP A 194 -16.27 -1.95 -7.48
CA ASP A 194 -17.38 -2.90 -7.45
C ASP A 194 -17.00 -4.30 -6.93
N CYS A 195 -16.06 -4.35 -5.97
CA CYS A 195 -15.57 -5.61 -5.40
C CYS A 195 -16.38 -6.01 -4.15
N TYR A 196 -16.56 -7.31 -3.96
CA TYR A 196 -17.21 -7.88 -2.77
C TYR A 196 -16.17 -8.59 -1.90
N PHE A 197 -16.23 -8.35 -0.59
CA PHE A 197 -15.36 -8.96 0.41
C PHE A 197 -16.17 -9.71 1.46
N ASP A 198 -15.74 -10.92 1.82
CA ASP A 198 -16.40 -11.69 2.86
C ASP A 198 -15.46 -12.64 3.60
N ARG A 199 -15.89 -13.09 4.78
CA ARG A 199 -15.24 -14.15 5.59
C ARG A 199 -13.76 -13.89 5.91
N PHE A 200 -13.43 -12.66 6.28
CA PHE A 200 -12.11 -12.27 6.79
C PHE A 200 -12.11 -12.29 8.31
N HIS A 201 -12.12 -13.48 8.92
CA HIS A 201 -12.18 -13.62 10.38
C HIS A 201 -10.78 -13.67 10.98
N THR A 202 -10.49 -12.78 11.92
CA THR A 202 -9.27 -12.90 12.73
C THR A 202 -9.45 -13.99 13.78
N TRP A 203 -8.57 -14.98 13.78
CA TRP A 203 -8.64 -16.11 14.71
C TRP A 203 -7.68 -15.91 15.87
N TYR A 204 -8.18 -16.11 17.08
CA TYR A 204 -7.37 -16.16 18.29
C TYR A 204 -7.38 -17.57 18.85
N TYR A 205 -6.23 -18.03 19.31
CA TYR A 205 -6.18 -19.30 20.03
C TYR A 205 -6.82 -19.13 21.42
N ASN A 206 -7.30 -20.24 21.98
CA ASN A 206 -8.03 -20.26 23.25
C ASN A 206 -7.17 -19.79 24.44
N ASP A 207 -7.85 -19.44 25.54
CA ASP A 207 -7.20 -18.91 26.76
C ASP A 207 -6.23 -19.92 27.38
N SER A 208 -6.52 -21.22 27.26
CA SER A 208 -5.62 -22.29 27.71
C SER A 208 -4.21 -22.19 27.08
N PHE A 209 -4.10 -21.68 25.85
CA PHE A 209 -2.81 -21.44 25.21
C PHE A 209 -2.04 -20.30 25.90
N VAL A 210 -2.74 -19.25 26.32
CA VAL A 210 -2.18 -18.11 27.06
C VAL A 210 -1.74 -18.56 28.45
N ASP A 211 -2.58 -19.31 29.15
CA ASP A 211 -2.31 -19.78 30.50
C ASP A 211 -1.09 -20.72 30.54
N THR A 212 -0.94 -21.56 29.50
CA THR A 212 0.16 -22.53 29.42
C THR A 212 1.46 -21.89 28.91
N TRP A 213 1.38 -20.98 27.93
CA TRP A 213 2.57 -20.52 27.18
C TRP A 213 2.84 -19.02 27.27
N GLY A 214 1.99 -18.25 27.95
CA GLY A 214 2.17 -16.81 28.20
C GLY A 214 1.94 -15.91 26.99
N PHE A 215 1.34 -16.41 25.91
CA PHE A 215 0.99 -15.58 24.74
C PHE A 215 -0.26 -16.09 24.03
N ARG A 216 -0.97 -15.19 23.34
CA ARG A 216 -2.14 -15.51 22.50
C ARG A 216 -1.74 -15.51 21.02
N PRO A 217 -1.54 -16.67 20.39
CA PRO A 217 -1.38 -16.73 18.94
C PRO A 217 -2.61 -16.15 18.23
N VAL A 218 -2.37 -15.45 17.12
CA VAL A 218 -3.40 -14.84 16.29
C VAL A 218 -3.11 -15.15 14.82
N ARG A 219 -4.17 -15.41 14.06
CA ARG A 219 -4.16 -15.40 12.60
C ARG A 219 -5.00 -14.21 12.14
N PRO A 220 -4.37 -13.07 11.84
CA PRO A 220 -5.11 -11.87 11.48
C PRO A 220 -5.75 -12.01 10.09
N ALA A 221 -6.89 -11.37 9.89
CA ALA A 221 -7.55 -11.32 8.58
C ALA A 221 -8.23 -9.98 8.35
N ALA A 222 -8.10 -9.43 7.15
CA ALA A 222 -8.83 -8.25 6.72
C ALA A 222 -9.02 -8.18 5.20
N ALA A 223 -10.07 -7.49 4.77
CA ALA A 223 -10.35 -7.32 3.34
C ALA A 223 -9.26 -6.52 2.61
N ILE A 224 -8.81 -5.41 3.20
CA ILE A 224 -7.76 -4.54 2.66
C ILE A 224 -6.63 -4.41 3.67
N THR A 225 -5.40 -4.64 3.23
CA THR A 225 -4.20 -4.54 4.05
C THR A 225 -3.06 -3.89 3.27
N PHE A 226 -1.89 -3.77 3.89
CA PHE A 226 -0.71 -3.18 3.28
C PHE A 226 0.47 -4.15 3.28
N HIS A 227 1.37 -3.98 2.33
CA HIS A 227 2.55 -4.84 2.24
C HIS A 227 3.48 -4.62 3.46
N PRO A 228 3.77 -5.65 4.27
CA PRO A 228 4.43 -5.49 5.59
C PRO A 228 5.91 -5.07 5.49
N ASN A 229 6.50 -5.15 4.30
CA ASN A 229 7.85 -4.67 4.01
C ASN A 229 7.85 -3.65 2.86
N ASN A 230 7.22 -2.50 3.09
CA ASN A 230 7.05 -1.48 2.06
C ASN A 230 8.11 -0.38 2.13
N HIS A 231 9.05 -0.39 1.19
CA HIS A 231 10.08 0.65 1.04
C HIS A 231 9.60 1.94 0.35
N TYR A 232 8.35 1.97 -0.11
CA TYR A 232 7.82 3.01 -0.97
C TYR A 232 6.58 3.63 -0.31
N PRO A 233 6.63 4.93 0.04
CA PRO A 233 5.46 5.67 0.51
C PRO A 233 4.27 5.47 -0.43
N MET A 234 3.09 5.20 0.15
CA MET A 234 1.89 4.84 -0.61
C MET A 234 1.47 5.96 -1.53
N VAL A 235 1.03 5.65 -2.75
CA VAL A 235 0.50 6.66 -3.67
C VAL A 235 -0.87 7.15 -3.18
N PRO A 236 -1.06 8.47 -2.92
CA PRO A 236 -2.33 9.02 -2.43
C PRO A 236 -3.55 8.78 -3.34
N ARG A 237 -3.28 8.47 -4.61
CA ARG A 237 -4.31 8.21 -5.62
C ARG A 237 -4.77 6.74 -5.64
N ASN A 238 -4.11 5.83 -4.91
CA ASN A 238 -4.70 4.52 -4.60
C ASN A 238 -6.12 4.73 -4.11
N GLY A 239 -7.05 3.88 -4.49
CA GLY A 239 -8.37 4.04 -3.92
C GLY A 239 -9.41 3.05 -4.38
N VAL A 240 -10.58 3.23 -3.79
CA VAL A 240 -11.67 2.26 -3.83
C VAL A 240 -12.98 2.97 -4.14
N SER A 241 -13.90 2.23 -4.76
CA SER A 241 -15.31 2.60 -4.90
C SER A 241 -16.16 1.38 -5.20
N GLY A 242 -17.46 1.46 -4.94
CA GLY A 242 -18.41 0.37 -5.15
C GLY A 242 -18.16 -0.85 -4.27
N LEU A 243 -17.40 -0.72 -3.18
CA LEU A 243 -17.09 -1.87 -2.33
C LEU A 243 -18.33 -2.37 -1.59
N LYS A 244 -18.42 -3.68 -1.44
CA LYS A 244 -19.45 -4.36 -0.66
C LYS A 244 -18.81 -5.35 0.30
N PHE A 245 -19.41 -5.51 1.47
CA PHE A 245 -18.89 -6.37 2.53
C PHE A 245 -20.01 -7.27 3.05
N GLY A 246 -19.71 -8.56 3.17
CA GLY A 246 -20.56 -9.54 3.85
C GLY A 246 -20.53 -9.42 5.38
N PHE A 247 -19.77 -8.47 5.92
CA PHE A 247 -19.55 -8.28 7.35
C PHE A 247 -19.41 -6.80 7.74
N CYS A 248 -19.56 -6.56 9.04
CA CYS A 248 -19.29 -5.28 9.68
C CYS A 248 -17.94 -5.36 10.41
N ASP A 249 -17.24 -4.22 10.54
CA ASP A 249 -16.03 -4.17 11.37
C ASP A 249 -16.35 -4.63 12.80
N GLY A 250 -15.47 -5.47 13.37
CA GLY A 250 -15.57 -6.00 14.74
C GLY A 250 -16.50 -7.20 14.91
N VAL A 251 -17.48 -7.41 14.02
CA VAL A 251 -18.34 -8.60 14.05
C VAL A 251 -17.51 -9.82 13.68
N GLU A 252 -17.53 -10.86 14.51
CA GLU A 252 -16.73 -12.09 14.34
C GLU A 252 -15.23 -11.83 14.14
N ASN A 253 -14.71 -10.76 14.76
CA ASN A 253 -13.32 -10.28 14.60
C ASN A 253 -12.93 -10.03 13.14
N SER A 254 -13.89 -9.57 12.32
CA SER A 254 -13.65 -9.20 10.92
C SER A 254 -13.40 -7.71 10.76
N PHE A 255 -12.45 -7.37 9.90
CA PHE A 255 -12.07 -5.99 9.64
C PHE A 255 -11.97 -5.70 8.14
N ARG A 256 -12.51 -4.55 7.72
CA ARG A 256 -12.45 -4.09 6.33
C ARG A 256 -11.05 -3.65 5.97
N VAL A 257 -10.35 -2.99 6.91
CA VAL A 257 -9.00 -2.49 6.73
C VAL A 257 -8.15 -2.82 7.96
N MET A 258 -6.89 -3.21 7.73
CA MET A 258 -5.91 -3.34 8.80
C MET A 258 -4.54 -2.84 8.34
N ASP A 259 -3.94 -1.92 9.10
CA ASP A 259 -2.60 -1.38 8.82
C ASP A 259 -1.51 -2.46 8.92
N GLY A 260 -1.58 -3.23 10.00
CA GLY A 260 -0.50 -4.11 10.45
C GLY A 260 0.42 -3.40 11.46
N ASN A 261 1.30 -4.17 12.11
CA ASN A 261 2.29 -3.66 13.06
C ASN A 261 3.40 -4.70 13.27
N ALA A 262 4.27 -4.49 14.27
CA ALA A 262 5.37 -5.41 14.59
C ALA A 262 4.94 -6.86 14.91
N SER A 263 3.66 -7.09 15.25
CA SER A 263 3.10 -8.44 15.43
C SER A 263 2.71 -9.12 14.11
N THR A 264 2.68 -8.38 13.00
CA THR A 264 2.45 -8.93 11.65
C THR A 264 3.76 -9.55 11.15
N PRO A 265 3.75 -10.81 10.65
CA PRO A 265 4.96 -11.43 10.12
C PRO A 265 5.58 -10.62 8.99
N TRP A 266 6.92 -10.61 8.96
CA TRP A 266 7.72 -9.85 8.00
C TRP A 266 7.51 -8.34 8.04
N TRP A 267 6.92 -7.82 9.11
CA TRP A 267 6.77 -6.40 9.31
C TRP A 267 8.13 -5.73 9.53
N HIS A 268 8.40 -4.74 8.71
CA HIS A 268 9.52 -3.84 8.89
C HIS A 268 9.00 -2.41 8.87
N VAL A 269 9.44 -1.60 9.83
CA VAL A 269 9.16 -0.16 9.83
C VAL A 269 10.01 0.49 8.75
N MET A 270 9.33 0.89 7.67
CA MET A 270 9.92 1.38 6.44
C MET A 270 9.12 2.58 5.95
N ASP A 271 9.65 3.31 4.97
CA ASP A 271 9.01 4.54 4.48
C ASP A 271 7.57 4.31 3.94
N GLY A 272 7.24 3.11 3.46
CA GLY A 272 5.90 2.76 2.99
C GLY A 272 4.95 2.25 4.07
N THR A 273 5.44 1.39 4.98
CA THR A 273 4.62 0.87 6.09
C THR A 273 4.27 1.97 7.09
N GLY A 274 5.17 2.91 7.33
CA GLY A 274 4.90 4.06 8.20
C GLY A 274 4.02 5.14 7.57
N ASN A 275 3.59 4.98 6.30
CA ASN A 275 2.89 6.02 5.55
C ASN A 275 1.80 5.42 4.64
N VAL A 276 0.89 4.66 5.25
CA VAL A 276 -0.23 4.10 4.50
C VAL A 276 -1.25 5.17 4.14
N MET A 277 -1.73 5.11 2.89
CA MET A 277 -2.65 6.09 2.35
C MET A 277 -3.40 5.55 1.14
N PHE A 278 -4.72 5.72 1.13
CA PHE A 278 -5.56 5.51 -0.04
C PHE A 278 -6.89 6.27 0.12
N ARG A 279 -7.63 6.43 -0.98
CA ARG A 279 -8.86 7.22 -1.05
C ARG A 279 -10.08 6.33 -1.20
N ASP A 280 -11.10 6.58 -0.40
CA ASP A 280 -12.45 6.13 -0.67
C ASP A 280 -13.15 7.22 -1.50
N TYR A 281 -13.38 6.94 -2.77
CA TYR A 281 -13.93 7.93 -3.70
C TYR A 281 -15.42 8.15 -3.50
N ASP A 282 -16.18 7.09 -3.20
CA ASP A 282 -17.65 7.12 -3.21
C ASP A 282 -18.29 6.84 -1.84
N GLY A 283 -17.48 6.58 -0.81
CA GLY A 283 -17.95 6.33 0.55
C GLY A 283 -18.36 4.88 0.79
N SER A 284 -18.15 3.97 -0.17
CA SER A 284 -18.51 2.56 -0.03
C SER A 284 -17.72 1.82 1.07
N LEU A 285 -16.55 2.33 1.46
CA LEU A 285 -15.75 1.78 2.55
C LEU A 285 -15.99 2.53 3.88
N THR A 286 -15.96 3.86 3.84
CA THR A 286 -15.93 4.71 5.04
C THR A 286 -17.30 5.28 5.41
N GLY A 287 -18.30 5.13 4.56
CA GLY A 287 -19.61 5.78 4.67
C GLY A 287 -19.60 7.25 4.22
N THR A 288 -18.44 7.84 3.93
CA THR A 288 -18.32 9.25 3.51
C THR A 288 -17.53 9.38 2.22
N LYS A 289 -18.19 9.96 1.21
CA LYS A 289 -17.60 10.24 -0.09
C LYS A 289 -16.33 11.06 0.03
N ASN A 290 -15.37 10.76 -0.85
CA ASN A 290 -14.17 11.55 -1.05
C ASN A 290 -13.34 11.75 0.23
N THR A 291 -13.12 10.67 0.96
CA THR A 291 -12.27 10.64 2.15
C THR A 291 -10.98 9.88 1.87
N GLN A 292 -9.92 10.17 2.64
CA GLN A 292 -8.68 9.43 2.60
C GLN A 292 -8.44 8.72 3.92
N ILE A 293 -8.06 7.46 3.82
CA ILE A 293 -7.58 6.65 4.93
C ILE A 293 -6.08 6.93 5.05
N VAL A 294 -5.64 7.33 6.23
CA VAL A 294 -4.26 7.75 6.52
C VAL A 294 -3.83 7.25 7.89
N GLN A 295 -2.51 7.25 8.14
CA GLN A 295 -1.95 7.05 9.49
C GLN A 295 -2.54 8.05 10.50
N ASP A 296 -2.98 7.58 11.69
CA ASP A 296 -3.50 8.46 12.77
C ASP A 296 -2.35 9.20 13.48
N ARG A 297 -1.79 10.18 12.76
CA ARG A 297 -0.68 11.01 13.20
C ARG A 297 -0.97 12.49 12.89
N PRO A 298 -0.69 13.44 13.80
CA PRO A 298 -0.99 14.86 13.61
C PRO A 298 -0.53 15.43 12.26
N PHE A 299 0.63 15.02 11.76
CA PHE A 299 1.17 15.43 10.46
C PHE A 299 0.22 15.14 9.29
N PHE A 300 -0.49 14.00 9.34
CA PHE A 300 -1.47 13.63 8.32
C PHE A 300 -2.88 14.09 8.69
N THR A 301 -3.25 14.10 9.96
CA THR A 301 -4.63 14.35 10.40
C THR A 301 -4.93 15.84 10.64
N GLY A 302 -6.15 16.13 11.09
CA GLY A 302 -6.64 17.44 11.51
C GLY A 302 -8.04 17.33 12.09
N ALA A 303 -8.64 18.43 12.54
CA ALA A 303 -9.87 18.43 13.35
C ALA A 303 -11.07 17.68 12.75
N ARG A 304 -11.21 17.63 11.42
CA ARG A 304 -12.30 16.92 10.72
C ARG A 304 -12.03 15.43 10.45
N CYS A 305 -10.90 14.87 10.89
CA CYS A 305 -10.63 13.45 10.72
C CYS A 305 -11.35 12.63 11.79
N LEU A 306 -11.89 11.48 11.38
CA LEU A 306 -12.43 10.47 12.27
C LEU A 306 -11.34 9.42 12.56
N LYS A 307 -11.05 9.17 13.83
CA LYS A 307 -10.17 8.07 14.22
C LYS A 307 -10.86 6.73 14.01
N LYS A 308 -10.12 5.75 13.51
CA LYS A 308 -10.52 4.36 13.33
C LYS A 308 -9.49 3.45 14.02
N PRO A 309 -9.51 3.38 15.36
CA PRO A 309 -8.53 2.59 16.13
C PRO A 309 -8.55 1.12 15.75
N ASP A 310 -9.72 0.57 15.40
CA ASP A 310 -9.86 -0.83 14.94
C ASP A 310 -9.10 -1.12 13.65
N TRP A 311 -8.85 -0.09 12.82
CA TRP A 311 -8.02 -0.20 11.62
C TRP A 311 -6.56 0.19 11.88
N GLY A 312 -6.27 0.80 13.03
CA GLY A 312 -5.01 1.49 13.32
C GLY A 312 -4.84 2.82 12.56
N LEU A 313 -5.92 3.42 12.05
CA LEU A 313 -5.86 4.49 11.05
C LEU A 313 -6.86 5.63 11.34
N ALA A 314 -6.87 6.64 10.48
CA ALA A 314 -7.83 7.73 10.49
C ALA A 314 -8.46 7.94 9.10
N VAL A 315 -9.73 8.34 9.10
CA VAL A 315 -10.49 8.72 7.90
C VAL A 315 -10.58 10.24 7.85
N CYS A 316 -10.02 10.85 6.82
CA CYS A 316 -9.87 12.29 6.72
C CYS A 316 -10.56 12.85 5.45
N PRO A 317 -11.33 13.95 5.53
CA PRO A 317 -11.95 14.61 4.38
C PRO A 317 -10.96 15.58 3.70
N TYR A 318 -9.68 15.21 3.67
CA TYR A 318 -8.61 16.02 3.11
C TYR A 318 -7.99 15.29 1.93
N LYS A 319 -7.40 16.06 1.03
CA LYS A 319 -6.63 15.53 -0.09
C LYS A 319 -5.14 15.61 0.19
N TYR A 320 -4.44 14.65 -0.38
CA TYR A 320 -3.02 14.48 -0.21
C TYR A 320 -2.39 14.17 -1.56
N PHE A 321 -1.12 14.53 -1.69
CA PHE A 321 -0.33 14.35 -2.88
C PHE A 321 1.07 13.86 -2.50
N TRP A 322 1.80 13.37 -3.49
CA TRP A 322 3.15 12.87 -3.30
C TRP A 322 4.18 13.88 -3.74
N LEU A 323 5.02 14.37 -2.84
CA LEU A 323 6.17 15.19 -3.19
C LEU A 323 7.42 14.33 -3.31
N VAL A 324 8.06 14.35 -4.48
CA VAL A 324 9.41 13.80 -4.64
C VAL A 324 10.43 14.93 -4.63
N LEU A 325 11.37 14.88 -3.69
CA LEU A 325 12.52 15.78 -3.64
C LEU A 325 13.73 15.12 -4.31
N ARG A 326 14.39 15.85 -5.21
CA ARG A 326 15.61 15.39 -5.91
C ARG A 326 16.67 16.48 -5.93
N GLY A 327 17.93 16.07 -5.98
CA GLY A 327 19.07 16.96 -6.12
C GLY A 327 20.33 16.14 -6.39
N LYS A 328 21.43 16.82 -6.66
CA LYS A 328 22.75 16.20 -6.90
C LYS A 328 23.74 16.49 -5.77
N THR A 329 23.47 17.51 -4.97
CA THR A 329 24.37 18.00 -3.91
C THR A 329 23.80 17.79 -2.52
N GLY A 330 24.68 17.87 -1.51
CA GLY A 330 24.33 17.82 -0.09
C GLY A 330 23.42 16.65 0.28
N ALA A 331 22.46 16.91 1.16
CA ALA A 331 21.47 15.97 1.67
C ALA A 331 20.67 15.21 0.60
N LEU A 332 20.61 15.72 -0.64
CA LEU A 332 19.89 15.07 -1.75
C LEU A 332 20.79 14.20 -2.64
N ASN A 333 22.10 14.16 -2.37
CA ASN A 333 23.01 13.28 -3.08
C ASN A 333 22.74 11.80 -2.74
N ASN A 334 22.80 10.94 -3.75
CA ASN A 334 22.54 9.50 -3.62
C ASN A 334 23.36 8.81 -2.52
N LYS A 335 24.56 9.29 -2.19
CA LYS A 335 25.43 8.72 -1.14
C LYS A 335 24.82 8.81 0.28
N TYR A 336 23.80 9.65 0.48
CA TYR A 336 23.10 9.83 1.76
C TYR A 336 21.72 9.15 1.80
N LYS A 337 21.33 8.43 0.74
CA LYS A 337 20.10 7.63 0.79
C LYS A 337 20.15 6.60 1.91
N GLY A 338 19.02 6.41 2.58
CA GLY A 338 18.91 5.50 3.72
C GLY A 338 19.44 6.07 5.04
N LYS A 339 19.90 7.33 5.07
CA LYS A 339 20.45 7.98 6.28
C LYS A 339 19.55 9.10 6.83
N THR A 340 18.30 9.19 6.37
CA THR A 340 17.33 10.23 6.80
C THR A 340 17.88 11.67 6.68
N PRO A 341 18.43 12.09 5.51
CA PRO A 341 19.07 13.40 5.38
C PRO A 341 18.08 14.56 5.18
N VAL A 342 16.82 14.27 4.84
CA VAL A 342 15.78 15.27 4.52
C VAL A 342 14.59 15.10 5.47
N LEU A 343 14.13 16.21 6.02
CA LEU A 343 13.07 16.29 7.01
C LEU A 343 12.03 17.32 6.57
N ILE A 344 10.76 17.03 6.83
CA ILE A 344 9.65 17.94 6.53
C ILE A 344 8.79 18.11 7.77
N ARG A 345 8.38 19.33 8.09
CA ARG A 345 7.36 19.62 9.11
C ARG A 345 6.23 20.42 8.50
N ARG A 346 5.03 20.28 9.05
CA ARG A 346 3.85 21.07 8.70
C ARG A 346 3.82 22.28 9.62
N ASP A 347 3.60 23.48 9.08
CA ASP A 347 3.80 24.71 9.84
C ASP A 347 2.81 24.88 11.01
N ASP A 348 1.61 24.29 10.90
CA ASP A 348 0.61 24.28 11.98
C ASP A 348 0.86 23.21 13.05
N PHE A 349 1.78 22.27 12.82
CA PHE A 349 2.23 21.25 13.77
C PHE A 349 3.74 21.02 13.65
N PRO A 350 4.57 22.02 14.02
CA PRO A 350 6.00 22.02 13.72
C PRO A 350 6.80 20.96 14.49
N ASN A 351 6.24 20.45 15.60
CA ASN A 351 6.87 19.43 16.44
C ASN A 351 6.77 18.01 15.84
N ASP A 352 5.80 17.78 14.95
CA ASP A 352 5.60 16.47 14.33
C ASP A 352 6.41 16.37 13.02
N VAL A 353 7.68 16.02 13.14
CA VAL A 353 8.63 15.98 12.01
C VAL A 353 8.45 14.71 11.20
N TYR A 354 8.09 14.85 9.93
CA TYR A 354 8.04 13.77 8.97
C TYR A 354 9.46 13.42 8.48
N ALA A 355 10.02 12.39 9.11
CA ALA A 355 11.27 11.77 8.73
C ALA A 355 11.04 10.52 7.86
N GLN A 356 11.89 10.32 6.87
CA GLN A 356 11.94 9.12 6.04
C GLN A 356 13.40 8.71 5.87
N THR A 357 13.66 7.41 5.86
CA THR A 357 15.01 6.89 5.57
C THR A 357 15.45 7.30 4.17
N GLY A 358 14.52 7.38 3.22
CA GLY A 358 14.77 7.78 1.84
C GLY A 358 15.62 6.78 1.08
N LYS A 359 15.56 5.48 1.45
CA LYS A 359 16.39 4.43 0.82
C LYS A 359 16.09 4.30 -0.68
N THR A 360 14.82 4.35 -1.07
CA THR A 360 14.41 4.30 -2.48
C THR A 360 14.50 5.71 -3.10
N SER A 361 13.85 6.69 -2.45
CA SER A 361 13.92 8.12 -2.77
C SER A 361 13.22 8.96 -1.69
N HIS A 362 13.46 10.26 -1.67
CA HIS A 362 12.81 11.22 -0.75
C HIS A 362 11.40 11.54 -1.24
N LYS A 363 10.38 10.90 -0.65
CA LYS A 363 9.04 10.72 -1.21
C LYS A 363 7.98 10.97 -0.14
N TYR A 364 7.45 12.18 -0.03
CA TYR A 364 6.60 12.54 1.10
C TYR A 364 5.13 12.65 0.71
N ASN A 365 4.25 11.99 1.46
CA ASN A 365 2.81 12.21 1.39
C ASN A 365 2.48 13.51 2.13
N LEU A 366 1.93 14.50 1.43
CA LEU A 366 1.64 15.81 1.99
C LEU A 366 0.19 16.18 1.73
N ARG A 367 -0.42 16.91 2.67
CA ARG A 367 -1.78 17.42 2.55
C ARG A 367 -1.78 18.70 1.72
N VAL A 368 -2.80 18.89 0.89
CA VAL A 368 -2.99 20.14 0.14
C VAL A 368 -3.52 21.27 1.04
N PHE A 369 -3.40 22.52 0.58
CA PHE A 369 -3.79 23.72 1.34
C PHE A 369 -3.08 23.84 2.70
N LYS A 370 -1.81 23.43 2.72
CA LYS A 370 -0.93 23.50 3.88
C LYS A 370 0.41 24.11 3.48
N SER A 371 1.13 24.55 4.50
CA SER A 371 2.48 25.08 4.40
C SER A 371 3.44 24.14 5.09
N TYR A 372 4.59 23.93 4.47
CA TYR A 372 5.59 22.98 4.91
C TYR A 372 6.97 23.61 4.93
N THR A 373 7.75 23.26 5.94
CA THR A 373 9.16 23.61 6.02
C THR A 373 10.01 22.37 5.75
N VAL A 374 10.81 22.40 4.69
CA VAL A 374 11.82 21.39 4.36
C VAL A 374 13.15 21.80 4.97
N PHE A 375 13.78 20.89 5.70
CA PHE A 375 15.08 21.12 6.32
C PHE A 375 15.93 19.85 6.28
N PHE A 376 17.21 20.00 6.59
CA PHE A 376 18.21 18.96 6.35
C PHE A 376 18.93 18.58 7.64
N ASN A 377 19.18 17.29 7.82
CA ASN A 377 19.90 16.81 8.99
C ASN A 377 21.40 17.09 8.83
N ALA A 378 21.88 18.15 9.48
CA ALA A 378 23.25 18.63 9.37
C ALA A 378 24.30 17.64 9.90
N THR A 379 23.93 16.70 10.78
CA THR A 379 24.83 15.64 11.25
C THR A 379 25.03 14.53 10.20
N VAL A 380 24.11 14.43 9.24
CA VAL A 380 24.15 13.42 8.17
C VAL A 380 24.79 13.98 6.92
N ALA A 381 24.40 15.18 6.51
CA ALA A 381 24.83 15.78 5.25
C ALA A 381 24.74 17.31 5.28
N PRO A 382 25.59 18.02 4.52
CA PRO A 382 25.44 19.45 4.32
C PRO A 382 24.15 19.75 3.54
N ALA A 383 23.61 20.95 3.73
CA ALA A 383 22.44 21.41 2.96
C ALA A 383 22.73 21.36 1.44
N PRO A 384 21.75 20.93 0.63
CA PRO A 384 21.91 20.87 -0.81
C PRO A 384 21.99 22.29 -1.40
N ARG A 385 22.63 22.42 -2.56
CA ARG A 385 22.64 23.64 -3.38
C ARG A 385 21.68 23.56 -4.56
N ASP A 386 21.15 22.37 -4.84
CA ASP A 386 20.15 22.14 -5.88
C ASP A 386 19.01 21.27 -5.36
N ILE A 387 17.78 21.74 -5.51
CA ILE A 387 16.59 21.05 -5.03
C ILE A 387 15.51 21.11 -6.10
N GLN A 388 15.01 19.96 -6.50
CA GLN A 388 13.88 19.80 -7.40
C GLN A 388 12.66 19.30 -6.64
N PHE A 389 11.62 20.12 -6.62
CA PHE A 389 10.28 19.76 -6.16
C PHE A 389 9.52 19.11 -7.31
N ARG A 390 9.14 17.84 -7.13
CA ARG A 390 8.32 17.10 -8.09
C ARG A 390 7.06 16.60 -7.41
N PRO A 391 6.00 17.41 -7.34
CA PRO A 391 4.67 16.90 -7.03
C PRO A 391 4.29 15.82 -8.04
N ARG A 392 3.76 14.71 -7.54
CA ARG A 392 3.22 13.57 -8.28
C ARG A 392 1.93 13.13 -7.58
N TYR A 393 1.07 12.42 -8.32
CA TYR A 393 -0.11 11.72 -7.84
C TYR A 393 -0.89 12.40 -6.69
N GLY A 394 -2.01 13.03 -7.04
CA GLY A 394 -2.98 13.56 -6.07
C GLY A 394 -2.98 15.08 -5.88
N LEU A 395 -2.02 15.80 -6.49
CA LEU A 395 -2.11 17.27 -6.58
C LEU A 395 -2.94 17.64 -7.82
N GLU A 396 -4.08 18.27 -7.61
CA GLU A 396 -5.06 18.63 -8.64
C GLU A 396 -5.01 20.14 -8.97
N LYS A 397 -5.70 20.54 -10.05
CA LYS A 397 -5.79 21.95 -10.46
C LYS A 397 -6.45 22.78 -9.35
N ASN A 398 -5.96 24.00 -9.13
CA ASN A 398 -6.41 24.95 -8.09
C ASN A 398 -6.07 24.54 -6.65
N GLU A 399 -5.33 23.44 -6.44
CA GLU A 399 -4.78 23.11 -5.13
C GLU A 399 -3.43 23.81 -4.94
N ILE A 400 -3.25 24.38 -3.75
CA ILE A 400 -2.08 25.22 -3.44
C ILE A 400 -1.35 24.61 -2.25
N VAL A 401 -0.03 24.60 -2.32
CA VAL A 401 0.86 24.17 -1.25
C VAL A 401 2.01 25.15 -1.18
N ARG A 402 2.36 25.58 0.04
CA ARG A 402 3.49 26.47 0.28
C ARG A 402 4.66 25.68 0.85
N PHE A 403 5.85 25.98 0.36
CA PHE A 403 7.09 25.41 0.88
C PHE A 403 8.04 26.52 1.32
N ALA A 404 8.59 26.35 2.52
CA ALA A 404 9.83 26.98 2.95
C ALA A 404 10.95 25.94 2.88
N VAL A 405 12.16 26.38 2.55
CA VAL A 405 13.37 25.53 2.57
C VAL A 405 14.41 26.21 3.44
N CYS A 406 14.83 25.53 4.50
CA CYS A 406 15.84 26.06 5.41
C CYS A 406 17.24 25.80 4.85
N PHE A 407 18.01 26.86 4.69
CA PHE A 407 19.43 26.80 4.37
C PHE A 407 20.29 27.34 5.52
N PRO A 408 21.55 26.90 5.65
CA PRO A 408 22.50 27.55 6.55
C PRO A 408 22.69 29.02 6.17
N LYS A 409 22.90 29.91 7.14
CA LYS A 409 23.15 31.36 6.91
C LYS A 409 24.36 31.63 6.00
N SER A 410 25.30 30.70 5.90
CA SER A 410 26.45 30.75 4.98
C SER A 410 26.08 30.46 3.51
N THR A 411 24.80 30.20 3.21
CA THR A 411 24.33 29.88 1.87
C THR A 411 24.23 31.15 1.03
N THR A 412 25.17 31.31 0.11
CA THR A 412 25.22 32.44 -0.84
C THR A 412 24.63 32.12 -2.21
N ASN A 413 24.45 30.84 -2.53
CA ASN A 413 23.90 30.38 -3.79
C ASN A 413 23.12 29.08 -3.60
N PHE A 414 22.07 28.90 -4.40
CA PHE A 414 21.29 27.66 -4.49
C PHE A 414 20.41 27.74 -5.73
N THR A 415 19.77 26.63 -6.09
CA THR A 415 18.85 26.57 -7.21
C THR A 415 17.66 25.68 -6.85
N ILE A 416 16.46 26.23 -6.99
CA ILE A 416 15.22 25.50 -6.82
C ILE A 416 14.58 25.27 -8.18
N TYR A 417 14.22 24.02 -8.44
CA TYR A 417 13.48 23.58 -9.61
C TYR A 417 12.10 23.12 -9.16
N SER A 418 11.10 23.31 -10.02
CA SER A 418 9.77 22.75 -9.80
C SER A 418 9.24 22.15 -11.08
N LYS A 419 8.52 21.03 -10.95
CA LYS A 419 7.74 20.47 -12.05
C LYS A 419 6.43 21.26 -12.27
N PHE A 420 5.83 21.78 -11.19
CA PHE A 420 4.54 22.48 -11.22
C PHE A 420 4.56 23.67 -10.24
N PRO A 421 4.42 24.93 -10.71
CA PRO A 421 4.61 25.33 -12.10
C PRO A 421 6.05 24.99 -12.57
N GLU A 422 6.26 24.85 -13.87
CA GLU A 422 7.58 24.49 -14.37
C GLU A 422 8.59 25.63 -14.12
N LEU A 423 9.61 25.33 -13.32
CA LEU A 423 10.75 26.20 -13.03
C LEU A 423 12.04 25.41 -13.31
N HIS A 424 12.80 25.89 -14.29
CA HIS A 424 14.00 25.22 -14.76
C HIS A 424 14.99 26.22 -15.37
N PRO A 425 16.10 26.55 -14.68
CA PRO A 425 17.08 27.53 -15.15
C PRO A 425 17.64 27.26 -16.55
N LYS A 426 17.93 25.99 -16.90
CA LYS A 426 18.40 25.65 -18.26
C LYS A 426 17.38 25.95 -19.37
N LYS A 427 16.09 26.04 -19.03
CA LYS A 427 15.01 26.44 -19.95
C LYS A 427 14.67 27.92 -19.84
N LYS A 428 15.45 28.70 -19.08
CA LYS A 428 15.20 30.11 -18.74
C LYS A 428 13.83 30.35 -18.06
N LEU A 429 13.26 29.31 -17.42
CA LEU A 429 12.05 29.39 -16.63
C LEU A 429 12.43 29.68 -15.17
N LEU A 430 12.65 30.96 -14.87
CA LEU A 430 13.15 31.40 -13.57
C LEU A 430 12.01 31.85 -12.63
N PRO A 431 12.20 31.73 -11.31
CA PRO A 431 11.25 32.27 -10.36
C PRO A 431 11.23 33.80 -10.39
N LYS A 432 10.10 34.38 -9.99
CA LYS A 432 9.95 35.82 -9.76
C LYS A 432 10.33 36.13 -8.31
N TRP A 433 11.50 36.70 -8.07
CA TRP A 433 11.88 37.11 -6.71
C TRP A 433 11.03 38.29 -6.22
N VAL A 434 10.46 38.15 -5.03
CA VAL A 434 9.67 39.18 -4.35
C VAL A 434 10.31 39.55 -3.01
N ARG A 435 9.94 40.71 -2.46
CA ARG A 435 10.61 41.31 -1.29
C ARG A 435 9.93 41.00 0.05
N SER A 436 8.77 40.35 0.05
CA SER A 436 8.05 40.02 1.28
C SER A 436 7.11 38.83 1.09
N LEU A 437 6.74 38.19 2.19
CA LEU A 437 5.69 37.16 2.23
C LEU A 437 4.34 37.70 1.70
N LYS A 438 4.00 38.96 1.98
CA LYS A 438 2.78 39.58 1.46
C LYS A 438 2.75 39.64 -0.07
N MET A 439 3.90 39.88 -0.71
CA MET A 439 4.00 39.86 -2.17
C MET A 439 3.98 38.43 -2.73
N LEU A 440 4.58 37.47 -2.01
CA LEU A 440 4.50 36.05 -2.34
C LEU A 440 3.04 35.58 -2.36
N ASP A 441 2.29 35.93 -1.33
CA ASP A 441 0.90 35.51 -1.13
C ASP A 441 -0.08 36.13 -2.14
N ARG A 442 0.31 37.25 -2.76
CA ARG A 442 -0.44 37.90 -3.84
C ARG A 442 -0.16 37.28 -5.21
N ASP A 443 0.91 36.50 -5.35
CA ASP A 443 1.25 35.89 -6.63
C ASP A 443 0.24 34.80 -7.00
N ARG A 444 -0.42 34.98 -8.15
CA ARG A 444 -1.34 33.97 -8.70
C ARG A 444 -0.67 33.02 -9.69
N THR A 445 0.58 33.31 -10.08
CA THR A 445 1.32 32.48 -11.05
C THR A 445 1.99 31.27 -10.41
N MET A 446 2.09 31.24 -9.07
CA MET A 446 2.82 30.26 -8.26
C MET A 446 4.32 30.19 -8.60
N LYS A 447 4.86 31.25 -9.21
CA LYS A 447 6.28 31.38 -9.61
C LYS A 447 7.03 32.37 -8.73
N ALA A 448 6.36 33.07 -7.80
CA ALA A 448 7.01 33.99 -6.90
C ALA A 448 7.80 33.28 -5.80
N PHE A 449 8.99 33.82 -5.49
CA PHE A 449 9.90 33.30 -4.47
C PHE A 449 10.31 34.43 -3.54
N TYR A 450 10.30 34.18 -2.23
CA TYR A 450 10.79 35.11 -1.23
C TYR A 450 12.02 34.50 -0.54
N TRP A 451 13.07 35.30 -0.37
CA TRP A 451 14.29 34.91 0.33
C TRP A 451 14.45 35.72 1.61
N ASP A 452 14.31 35.06 2.75
CA ASP A 452 14.44 35.66 4.08
C ASP A 452 15.88 35.60 4.60
N LYS A 453 16.78 36.29 3.87
CA LYS A 453 18.24 36.29 4.14
C LYS A 453 18.62 36.51 5.62
N PRO A 454 17.95 37.40 6.39
CA PRO A 454 18.29 37.61 7.80
C PRO A 454 18.11 36.36 8.67
N ASN A 455 17.09 35.55 8.38
CA ASN A 455 16.72 34.39 9.18
C ASN A 455 17.28 33.06 8.63
N GLY A 456 17.76 33.05 7.39
CA GLY A 456 18.37 31.89 6.72
C GLY A 456 18.09 31.92 5.24
#